data_AF-A4AHG4-F1
#
_entry.id   AF-A4AHG4-F1
#
_cell.length_a   1.000
_cell.length_b   1.000
_cell.length_c   1.000
_cell.angle_alpha   90.00
_cell.angle_beta   90.00
_cell.angle_gamma   90.00
#
_symmetry.space_group_name_H-M   'P 1'
#
loop_
_entity.id
_entity.type
_entity.pdbx_description
1 polymer ?
#
loop_
_entity_poly.entity_id
_entity_poly.type
_entity_poly.pdbx_seq_one_letter_code
_entity_poly.pdbx_strand_id
1 'polypeptide(L)'
;MQELAGRLKALDPEASETLRVISYFDALTAGHASAEVLLRGASMLAGCPAGLSSATLNIRVDERGRRSADPGSAGSWPSRAVPTGATVWIERADAPHANDDMILERVALALGILFERTGPAESVHNPVETLLDSEETPEHQHSAAQSLHLAPTTRYRVITQPASTTRAAAGPSAVITTVAGDVRAEILLSTDVVAAPRAGIGIAAAPSDLVRSWQSALTALRLTSDGEPVLHADDLGSLLLLAAITPAGAPENCDLQSLGVVIRETPRILPMLDTLAASESLRAAANSLGFHHSTVQTRAEELSGKLGFDVRTSRGRTRLSVALALYRLETARFD
;
A
#
# COMPACT_ATOMS: atom_id res chain seq x y z
N MET A 1 7.59 13.92 12.86
CA MET A 1 7.81 12.51 13.26
C MET A 1 8.93 11.86 12.45
N GLN A 2 8.87 11.79 11.11
CA GLN A 2 9.92 11.18 10.27
C GLN A 2 11.32 11.82 10.44
N GLU A 3 11.42 13.15 10.50
CA GLU A 3 12.69 13.86 10.73
C GLU A 3 13.29 13.59 12.13
N LEU A 4 12.43 13.33 13.12
CA LEU A 4 12.83 12.98 14.48
C LEU A 4 13.29 11.51 14.56
N ALA A 5 12.56 10.60 13.92
CA ALA A 5 12.89 9.18 13.83
C ALA A 5 14.22 8.95 13.10
N GLY A 6 14.50 9.69 12.02
CA GLY A 6 15.79 9.61 11.32
C GLY A 6 16.97 10.09 12.16
N ARG A 7 16.77 11.12 13.00
CA ARG A 7 17.78 11.58 13.96
C ARG A 7 17.93 10.65 15.16
N LEU A 8 16.84 10.02 15.62
CA LEU A 8 16.83 9.04 16.72
C LEU A 8 17.46 7.70 16.32
N LYS A 9 17.30 7.23 15.07
CA LYS A 9 17.92 5.98 14.61
C LYS A 9 19.46 5.98 14.73
N ALA A 10 20.09 7.17 14.71
CA ALA A 10 21.53 7.34 14.91
C ALA A 10 21.94 7.49 16.40
N LEU A 11 20.99 7.76 17.29
CA LEU A 11 21.22 8.04 18.73
C LEU A 11 20.79 6.86 19.62
N ASP A 12 19.64 6.27 19.31
CA ASP A 12 19.03 5.14 19.99
C ASP A 12 18.14 4.33 19.00
N PRO A 13 18.69 3.25 18.42
CA PRO A 13 17.96 2.39 17.50
C PRO A 13 16.69 1.77 18.12
N GLU A 14 16.69 1.49 19.42
CA GLU A 14 15.59 0.85 20.12
C GLU A 14 14.41 1.81 20.27
N ALA A 15 14.68 3.05 20.71
CA ALA A 15 13.67 4.11 20.77
C ALA A 15 13.08 4.43 19.38
N SER A 16 13.88 4.35 18.32
CA SER A 16 13.40 4.54 16.94
C SER A 16 12.43 3.44 16.50
N GLU A 17 12.67 2.19 16.86
CA GLU A 17 11.77 1.08 16.53
C GLU A 17 10.47 1.15 17.37
N THR A 18 10.53 1.54 18.64
CA THR A 18 9.34 1.82 19.46
C THR A 18 8.43 2.87 18.83
N LEU A 19 8.99 3.99 18.37
CA LEU A 19 8.21 5.03 17.67
C LEU A 19 7.61 4.53 16.35
N ARG A 20 8.28 3.58 15.67
CA ARG A 20 7.75 2.95 14.47
C ARG A 20 6.53 2.09 14.78
N VAL A 21 6.56 1.31 15.87
CA VAL A 21 5.40 0.52 16.34
C VAL A 21 4.20 1.42 16.61
N ILE A 22 4.40 2.53 17.34
CA ILE A 22 3.33 3.51 17.63
C ILE A 22 2.74 4.06 16.34
N SER A 23 3.60 4.58 15.46
CA SER A 23 3.17 5.20 14.20
C SER A 23 2.45 4.22 13.28
N TYR A 24 2.86 2.96 13.27
CA TYR A 24 2.25 1.91 12.45
C TYR A 24 0.81 1.62 12.89
N PHE A 25 0.58 1.34 14.18
CA PHE A 25 -0.77 1.08 14.69
C PHE A 25 -1.68 2.32 14.64
N ASP A 26 -1.13 3.52 14.78
CA ASP A 26 -1.90 4.77 14.60
C ASP A 26 -2.40 4.90 13.16
N ALA A 27 -1.56 4.59 12.18
CA ALA A 27 -1.93 4.62 10.78
C ALA A 27 -2.98 3.56 10.43
N LEU A 28 -2.84 2.33 10.95
CA LEU A 28 -3.85 1.27 10.80
C LEU A 28 -5.20 1.67 11.44
N THR A 29 -5.16 2.27 12.63
CA THR A 29 -6.37 2.74 13.33
C THR A 29 -7.06 3.85 12.54
N ALA A 30 -6.30 4.82 12.02
CA ALA A 30 -6.81 5.91 11.19
C ALA A 30 -7.37 5.42 9.84
N GLY A 31 -6.86 4.31 9.32
CA GLY A 31 -7.32 3.63 8.11
C GLY A 31 -8.47 2.63 8.32
N HIS A 32 -9.01 2.53 9.54
CA HIS A 32 -10.09 1.59 9.89
C HIS A 32 -9.74 0.11 9.59
N ALA A 33 -8.51 -0.28 9.89
CA ALA A 33 -8.08 -1.68 9.80
C ALA A 33 -8.99 -2.63 10.61
N SER A 34 -9.25 -3.81 10.06
CA SER A 34 -9.97 -4.90 10.73
C SER A 34 -9.11 -5.55 11.83
N ALA A 35 -9.73 -6.35 12.70
CA ALA A 35 -9.03 -7.04 13.78
C ALA A 35 -7.95 -7.99 13.26
N GLU A 36 -8.19 -8.66 12.13
CA GLU A 36 -7.22 -9.55 11.50
C GLU A 36 -5.99 -8.78 10.97
N VAL A 37 -6.19 -7.60 10.38
CA VAL A 37 -5.09 -6.72 9.91
C VAL A 37 -4.25 -6.22 11.09
N LEU A 38 -4.88 -5.82 12.19
CA LEU A 38 -4.17 -5.42 13.41
C LEU A 38 -3.33 -6.56 13.99
N LEU A 39 -3.86 -7.79 14.02
CA LEU A 39 -3.14 -8.97 14.49
C LEU A 39 -1.99 -9.38 13.57
N ARG A 40 -2.19 -9.30 12.25
CA ARG A 40 -1.13 -9.48 11.25
C ARG A 40 0.01 -8.48 11.51
N GLY A 41 -0.33 -7.21 11.72
CA GLY A 41 0.62 -6.17 12.10
C GLY A 41 1.44 -6.52 13.34
N ALA A 42 0.75 -6.95 14.41
CA ALA A 42 1.41 -7.39 15.64
C ALA A 42 2.35 -8.58 15.40
N SER A 43 1.90 -9.59 14.66
CA SER A 43 2.71 -10.77 14.35
C SER A 43 3.96 -10.44 13.54
N MET A 44 3.85 -9.58 12.52
CA MET A 44 4.99 -9.19 11.69
C MET A 44 6.02 -8.37 12.48
N LEU A 45 5.58 -7.41 13.29
CA LEU A 45 6.47 -6.60 14.13
C LEU A 45 7.14 -7.45 15.23
N ALA A 46 6.41 -8.42 15.77
CA ALA A 46 6.90 -9.35 16.77
C ALA A 46 7.80 -10.46 16.16
N GLY A 47 7.64 -10.78 14.88
CA GLY A 47 8.30 -11.92 14.24
C GLY A 47 7.88 -13.27 14.84
N CYS A 48 6.66 -13.38 15.36
CA CYS A 48 6.09 -14.61 15.90
C CYS A 48 4.55 -14.61 15.74
N PRO A 49 3.87 -15.76 15.92
CA PRO A 49 2.41 -15.80 15.91
C PRO A 49 1.78 -14.85 16.92
N ALA A 50 0.59 -14.35 16.59
CA ALA A 50 -0.20 -13.49 17.47
C ALA A 50 -1.66 -13.93 17.44
N GLY A 51 -2.39 -13.65 18.52
CA GLY A 51 -3.81 -13.99 18.58
C GLY A 51 -4.62 -13.07 19.47
N LEU A 52 -5.94 -13.21 19.33
CA LEU A 52 -6.97 -12.44 19.98
C LEU A 52 -8.09 -13.37 20.40
N SER A 53 -8.53 -13.25 21.65
CA SER A 53 -9.68 -13.98 22.17
C SER A 53 -10.59 -13.04 22.93
N SER A 54 -11.88 -13.13 22.64
CA SER A 54 -12.99 -12.52 23.38
C SER A 54 -14.08 -13.57 23.59
N ALA A 55 -15.21 -13.18 24.18
CA ALA A 55 -16.36 -14.08 24.32
C ALA A 55 -16.97 -14.49 22.96
N THR A 56 -16.82 -13.68 21.92
CA THR A 56 -17.48 -13.86 20.62
C THR A 56 -16.51 -13.98 19.44
N LEU A 57 -15.22 -13.76 19.66
CA LEU A 57 -14.20 -13.82 18.63
C LEU A 57 -12.94 -14.52 19.12
N ASN A 58 -12.42 -15.48 18.35
CA ASN A 58 -11.10 -16.06 18.57
C ASN A 58 -10.35 -16.16 17.22
N ILE A 59 -9.23 -15.46 17.11
CA ILE A 59 -8.39 -15.40 15.90
C ILE A 59 -6.94 -15.64 16.31
N ARG A 60 -6.23 -16.42 15.52
CA ARG A 60 -4.78 -16.53 15.56
C ARG A 60 -4.21 -16.38 14.16
N VAL A 61 -3.09 -15.68 14.06
CA VAL A 61 -2.31 -15.55 12.84
C VAL A 61 -0.92 -16.16 13.06
N ASP A 62 -0.39 -16.83 12.03
CA ASP A 62 0.98 -17.34 12.04
C ASP A 62 2.01 -16.21 11.91
N GLU A 63 3.30 -16.53 12.02
CA GLU A 63 4.42 -15.57 11.88
C GLU A 63 4.46 -14.81 10.54
N ARG A 64 3.73 -15.29 9.52
CA ARG A 64 3.56 -14.64 8.21
C ARG A 64 2.26 -13.85 8.15
N GLY A 65 1.57 -13.72 9.28
CA GLY A 65 0.29 -13.04 9.42
C GLY A 65 -0.90 -13.79 8.82
N ARG A 66 -0.76 -15.05 8.39
CA ARG A 66 -1.87 -15.81 7.80
C ARG A 66 -2.75 -16.38 8.89
N ARG A 67 -4.07 -16.31 8.69
CA ARG A 67 -5.04 -16.90 9.62
C ARG A 67 -4.80 -18.39 9.80
N SER A 68 -4.70 -18.80 11.06
CA SER A 68 -4.57 -20.20 11.47
C SER A 68 -5.95 -20.84 11.59
N ALA A 69 -6.06 -22.12 11.20
CA ALA A 69 -7.26 -22.93 11.44
C ALA A 69 -7.42 -23.30 12.92
N ASP A 70 -6.31 -23.41 13.65
CA ASP A 70 -6.30 -23.51 15.11
C ASP A 70 -6.32 -22.10 15.70
N PRO A 71 -7.40 -21.68 16.37
CA PRO A 71 -7.52 -20.34 16.93
C PRO A 71 -6.65 -20.13 18.17
N GLY A 72 -6.13 -21.20 18.80
CA GLY A 72 -5.28 -21.11 19.97
C GLY A 72 -5.92 -20.39 21.18
N SER A 73 -5.09 -20.06 22.16
CA SER A 73 -5.46 -19.24 23.32
C SER A 73 -4.21 -18.57 23.90
N ALA A 74 -4.40 -17.51 24.68
CA ALA A 74 -3.29 -16.80 25.33
C ALA A 74 -2.45 -17.69 26.24
N GLY A 75 -3.05 -18.60 27.03
CA GLY A 75 -2.32 -19.51 27.91
C GLY A 75 -1.31 -18.78 28.80
N SER A 76 -0.03 -19.18 28.72
CA SER A 76 1.10 -18.53 29.42
C SER A 76 1.87 -17.54 28.55
N TRP A 77 1.41 -17.26 27.33
CA TRP A 77 2.07 -16.36 26.41
C TRP A 77 1.99 -14.91 26.89
N PRO A 78 2.97 -14.05 26.54
CA PRO A 78 2.88 -12.62 26.74
C PRO A 78 1.57 -12.09 26.14
N SER A 79 0.78 -11.43 26.99
CA SER A 79 -0.57 -11.01 26.63
C SER A 79 -0.95 -9.70 27.31
N ARG A 80 -1.95 -9.03 26.74
CA ARG A 80 -2.51 -7.80 27.28
C ARG A 80 -4.03 -7.81 27.15
N ALA A 81 -4.69 -7.31 28.19
CA ALA A 81 -6.13 -7.12 28.18
C ALA A 81 -6.51 -5.94 27.27
N VAL A 82 -7.58 -6.13 26.52
CA VAL A 82 -8.26 -5.07 25.76
C VAL A 82 -9.41 -4.54 26.64
N PRO A 83 -9.64 -3.22 26.74
CA PRO A 83 -10.65 -2.63 27.63
C PRO A 83 -12.08 -3.20 27.52
N THR A 84 -12.40 -3.81 26.38
CA THR A 84 -13.70 -4.44 26.05
C THR A 84 -13.80 -5.91 26.46
N GLY A 85 -12.86 -6.43 27.26
CA GLY A 85 -12.89 -7.80 27.80
C GLY A 85 -12.27 -8.86 26.88
N ALA A 86 -11.58 -8.44 25.81
CA ALA A 86 -10.76 -9.33 24.99
C ALA A 86 -9.32 -9.40 25.53
N THR A 87 -8.57 -10.40 25.09
CA THR A 87 -7.14 -10.56 25.36
C THR A 87 -6.40 -10.77 24.05
N VAL A 88 -5.33 -10.00 23.85
CA VAL A 88 -4.39 -10.16 22.73
C VAL A 88 -3.09 -10.74 23.26
N TRP A 89 -2.45 -11.63 22.50
CA TRP A 89 -1.19 -12.27 22.88
C TRP A 89 -0.24 -12.44 21.69
N ILE A 90 1.03 -12.69 22.00
CA ILE A 90 2.08 -13.09 21.05
C ILE A 90 2.77 -14.37 21.54
N GLU A 91 3.10 -15.29 20.64
CA GLU A 91 3.68 -16.59 20.99
C GLU A 91 5.21 -16.55 21.05
N ARG A 92 5.73 -15.72 21.96
CA ARG A 92 7.16 -15.57 22.22
C ARG A 92 7.66 -16.71 23.13
N ALA A 93 8.37 -17.68 22.54
CA ALA A 93 9.00 -18.79 23.28
C ALA A 93 10.32 -18.41 23.94
N ASP A 94 11.05 -17.46 23.36
CA ASP A 94 12.35 -16.99 23.85
C ASP A 94 12.20 -15.84 24.86
N ALA A 95 13.32 -15.25 25.27
CA ALA A 95 13.30 -14.06 26.13
C ALA A 95 12.48 -12.92 25.47
N PRO A 96 11.74 -12.11 26.25
CA PRO A 96 11.00 -10.97 25.72
C PRO A 96 11.90 -10.03 24.92
N HIS A 97 11.45 -9.65 23.73
CA HIS A 97 12.12 -8.61 22.96
C HIS A 97 11.74 -7.22 23.48
N ALA A 98 12.62 -6.24 23.28
CA ALA A 98 12.45 -4.86 23.71
C ALA A 98 11.07 -4.25 23.36
N ASN A 99 10.56 -4.56 22.17
CA ASN A 99 9.32 -3.97 21.65
C ASN A 99 8.07 -4.82 21.90
N ASP A 100 8.18 -6.01 22.49
CA ASP A 100 7.03 -6.92 22.67
C ASP A 100 5.91 -6.27 23.48
N ASP A 101 6.26 -5.60 24.58
CA ASP A 101 5.30 -4.92 25.44
C ASP A 101 4.64 -3.73 24.75
N MET A 102 5.41 -2.96 23.97
CA MET A 102 4.90 -1.85 23.17
C MET A 102 3.97 -2.35 22.05
N ILE A 103 4.31 -3.44 21.37
CA ILE A 103 3.46 -4.03 20.33
C ILE A 103 2.12 -4.46 20.94
N LEU A 104 2.16 -5.20 22.04
CA LEU A 104 0.95 -5.62 22.77
C LEU A 104 0.13 -4.42 23.26
N GLU A 105 0.77 -3.34 23.71
CA GLU A 105 0.10 -2.09 24.07
C GLU A 105 -0.69 -1.50 22.91
N ARG A 106 0.02 -1.25 21.80
CA ARG A 106 -0.55 -0.52 20.67
C ARG A 106 -1.63 -1.33 19.97
N VAL A 107 -1.46 -2.64 19.83
CA VAL A 107 -2.52 -3.49 19.26
C VAL A 107 -3.73 -3.59 20.19
N ALA A 108 -3.55 -3.68 21.52
CA ALA A 108 -4.66 -3.70 22.46
C ALA A 108 -5.48 -2.39 22.43
N LEU A 109 -4.81 -1.24 22.33
CA LEU A 109 -5.47 0.06 22.18
C LEU A 109 -6.25 0.15 20.86
N ALA A 110 -5.63 -0.25 19.74
CA ALA A 110 -6.28 -0.23 18.43
C ALA A 110 -7.51 -1.14 18.38
N LEU A 111 -7.42 -2.35 18.94
CA LEU A 111 -8.54 -3.28 19.08
C LEU A 111 -9.64 -2.72 20.01
N GLY A 112 -9.27 -2.04 21.08
CA GLY A 112 -10.21 -1.36 21.97
C GLY A 112 -11.07 -0.34 21.21
N ILE A 113 -10.42 0.55 20.45
CA ILE A 113 -11.09 1.56 19.60
C ILE A 113 -11.99 0.89 18.55
N LEU A 114 -11.52 -0.18 17.92
CA LEU A 114 -12.29 -0.93 16.93
C LEU A 114 -13.55 -1.56 17.54
N PHE A 115 -13.42 -2.21 18.71
CA PHE A 115 -14.53 -2.92 19.35
C PHE A 115 -15.55 -1.96 19.96
N GLU A 116 -15.14 -0.80 20.45
CA GLU A 116 -16.08 0.25 20.87
C GLU A 116 -16.96 0.73 19.73
N ARG A 117 -16.44 0.74 18.49
CA ARG A 117 -17.17 1.17 17.29
C ARG A 117 -18.06 0.09 16.70
N THR A 118 -17.60 -1.17 16.68
CA THR A 118 -18.22 -2.24 15.87
C THR A 118 -18.62 -3.48 16.65
N GLY A 119 -18.06 -3.72 17.83
CA GLY A 119 -18.16 -5.00 18.54
C GLY A 119 -17.09 -6.01 18.08
N PRO A 120 -16.72 -7.00 18.92
CA PRO A 120 -15.68 -7.96 18.54
C PRO A 120 -16.06 -8.89 17.38
N ALA A 121 -17.31 -9.35 17.27
CA ALA A 121 -17.70 -10.33 16.25
C ALA A 121 -17.69 -9.73 14.84
N GLU A 122 -18.11 -8.47 14.73
CA GLU A 122 -18.21 -7.70 13.49
C GLU A 122 -16.85 -7.11 13.07
N SER A 123 -15.88 -7.06 13.97
CA SER A 123 -14.55 -6.48 13.73
C SER A 123 -13.66 -7.27 12.77
N VAL A 124 -14.06 -8.51 12.43
CA VAL A 124 -13.26 -9.42 11.59
C VAL A 124 -13.21 -8.97 10.14
N HIS A 125 -14.31 -8.40 9.65
CA HIS A 125 -14.45 -8.04 8.24
C HIS A 125 -14.95 -6.61 8.14
N ASN A 126 -14.17 -5.76 7.48
CA ASN A 126 -14.63 -4.43 7.14
C ASN A 126 -15.53 -4.53 5.89
N PRO A 127 -16.74 -3.94 5.86
CA PRO A 127 -17.58 -3.97 4.66
C PRO A 127 -16.89 -3.42 3.40
N VAL A 128 -15.92 -2.51 3.54
CA VAL A 128 -15.09 -2.07 2.40
C VAL A 128 -14.21 -3.20 1.88
N GLU A 129 -13.64 -4.06 2.74
CA GLU A 129 -12.88 -5.23 2.29
C GLU A 129 -13.78 -6.17 1.48
N THR A 130 -14.95 -6.52 2.02
CA THR A 130 -15.94 -7.39 1.34
C THR A 130 -16.38 -6.81 -0.01
N LEU A 131 -16.60 -5.50 -0.09
CA LEU A 131 -17.02 -4.83 -1.32
C LEU A 131 -15.93 -4.79 -2.40
N LEU A 132 -14.66 -4.82 -2.00
CA LEU A 132 -13.51 -4.70 -2.90
C LEU A 132 -12.85 -6.05 -3.22
N ASP A 133 -13.25 -7.14 -2.55
CA ASP A 133 -12.78 -8.49 -2.81
C ASP A 133 -13.39 -9.04 -4.12
N SER A 134 -12.52 -9.45 -5.05
CA SER A 134 -12.93 -10.01 -6.34
C SER A 134 -13.46 -11.43 -6.27
N GLU A 135 -13.12 -12.17 -5.21
CA GLU A 135 -13.56 -13.55 -4.99
C GLU A 135 -14.89 -13.62 -4.22
N GLU A 136 -15.38 -12.48 -3.70
CA GLU A 136 -16.64 -12.42 -2.98
C GLU A 136 -17.87 -12.51 -3.88
N THR A 137 -18.96 -12.98 -3.29
CA THR A 137 -20.24 -13.12 -3.99
C THR A 137 -20.88 -11.75 -4.26
N PRO A 138 -21.60 -11.57 -5.39
CA PRO A 138 -22.33 -10.33 -5.66
C PRO A 138 -23.34 -9.97 -4.56
N GLU A 139 -23.93 -10.96 -3.91
CA GLU A 139 -24.88 -10.77 -2.81
C GLU A 139 -24.21 -10.17 -1.57
N HIS A 140 -23.04 -10.69 -1.16
CA HIS A 140 -22.27 -10.12 -0.06
C HIS A 140 -21.75 -8.72 -0.38
N GLN A 141 -21.24 -8.51 -1.59
CA GLN A 141 -20.82 -7.18 -2.06
C GLN A 141 -21.99 -6.18 -2.03
N HIS A 142 -23.18 -6.60 -2.46
CA HIS A 142 -24.38 -5.78 -2.41
C HIS A 142 -24.77 -5.42 -0.96
N SER A 143 -24.77 -6.40 -0.06
CA SER A 143 -25.04 -6.18 1.37
C SER A 143 -24.01 -5.24 2.00
N ALA A 144 -22.74 -5.41 1.66
CA ALA A 144 -21.66 -4.53 2.10
C ALA A 144 -21.88 -3.09 1.63
N ALA A 145 -22.19 -2.88 0.34
CA ALA A 145 -22.51 -1.55 -0.20
C ALA A 145 -23.71 -0.89 0.51
N GLN A 146 -24.74 -1.67 0.86
CA GLN A 146 -25.89 -1.17 1.64
C GLN A 146 -25.49 -0.76 3.07
N SER A 147 -24.67 -1.57 3.74
CA SER A 147 -24.17 -1.27 5.09
C SER A 147 -23.30 0.00 5.13
N LEU A 148 -22.63 0.30 4.01
CA LEU A 148 -21.84 1.52 3.80
C LEU A 148 -22.67 2.71 3.32
N HIS A 149 -23.99 2.54 3.17
CA HIS A 149 -24.92 3.56 2.68
C HIS A 149 -24.56 4.12 1.29
N LEU A 150 -23.98 3.29 0.42
CA LEU A 150 -23.67 3.68 -0.95
C LEU A 150 -24.93 3.65 -1.84
N ALA A 151 -25.19 4.74 -2.55
CA ALA A 151 -26.33 4.85 -3.43
C ALA A 151 -26.08 4.08 -4.75
N PRO A 152 -26.98 3.17 -5.18
CA PRO A 152 -26.73 2.26 -6.31
C PRO A 152 -26.43 2.94 -7.66
N THR A 153 -26.99 4.12 -7.90
CA THR A 153 -26.84 4.87 -9.15
C THR A 153 -25.75 5.94 -9.10
N THR A 154 -25.19 6.19 -7.91
CA THR A 154 -24.13 7.17 -7.70
C THR A 154 -22.79 6.59 -8.10
N ARG A 155 -21.93 7.43 -8.70
CA ARG A 155 -20.57 7.04 -9.04
C ARG A 155 -19.61 7.39 -7.92
N TYR A 156 -18.81 6.40 -7.55
CA TYR A 156 -17.79 6.48 -6.52
C TYR A 156 -16.43 6.14 -7.13
N ARG A 157 -15.36 6.53 -6.43
CA ARG A 157 -13.98 6.15 -6.74
C ARG A 157 -13.35 5.53 -5.51
N VAL A 158 -12.55 4.49 -5.73
CA VAL A 158 -11.63 3.98 -4.72
C VAL A 158 -10.33 4.77 -4.80
N ILE A 159 -9.93 5.34 -3.67
CA ILE A 159 -8.65 6.01 -3.49
C ILE A 159 -7.75 5.04 -2.74
N THR A 160 -6.55 4.81 -3.27
CA THR A 160 -5.56 3.92 -2.67
C THR A 160 -4.36 4.71 -2.21
N GLN A 161 -3.93 4.47 -0.99
CA GLN A 161 -2.82 5.16 -0.34
C GLN A 161 -1.96 4.17 0.42
N PRO A 162 -0.66 4.43 0.65
CA PRO A 162 0.13 3.64 1.59
C PRO A 162 -0.57 3.59 2.96
N ALA A 163 -0.59 2.43 3.62
CA ALA A 163 -1.22 2.28 4.93
C ALA A 163 -0.62 3.22 5.98
N SER A 164 0.66 3.58 5.86
CA SER A 164 1.34 4.59 6.68
C SER A 164 0.74 6.01 6.61
N THR A 165 -0.29 6.25 5.81
CA THR A 165 -0.92 7.56 5.65
C THR A 165 -1.72 7.92 6.90
N THR A 166 -1.28 8.97 7.61
CA THR A 166 -1.91 9.43 8.86
C THR A 166 -3.12 10.33 8.67
N ARG A 167 -3.44 10.73 7.44
CA ARG A 167 -4.61 11.57 7.13
C ARG A 167 -5.88 10.79 7.50
N ALA A 168 -6.79 11.38 8.27
CA ALA A 168 -8.09 10.74 8.55
C ALA A 168 -8.89 10.47 7.27
N ALA A 169 -9.67 9.39 7.25
CA ALA A 169 -10.54 9.08 6.11
C ALA A 169 -11.68 10.09 6.02
N ALA A 170 -11.96 10.54 4.81
CA ALA A 170 -13.13 11.37 4.50
C ALA A 170 -14.36 10.52 4.14
N GLY A 171 -14.18 9.24 3.80
CA GLY A 171 -15.26 8.28 3.55
C GLY A 171 -15.01 6.89 4.14
N PRO A 172 -15.89 5.90 3.83
CA PRO A 172 -15.67 4.51 4.18
C PRO A 172 -14.28 4.04 3.73
N SER A 173 -13.54 3.40 4.62
CA SER A 173 -12.18 2.93 4.33
C SER A 173 -11.85 1.62 5.03
N ALA A 174 -10.84 0.95 4.49
CA ALA A 174 -10.20 -0.23 5.06
C ALA A 174 -8.70 -0.22 4.75
N VAL A 175 -7.94 -1.00 5.50
CA VAL A 175 -6.55 -1.35 5.15
C VAL A 175 -6.55 -2.78 4.61
N ILE A 176 -6.05 -2.96 3.39
CA ILE A 176 -6.04 -4.23 2.67
C ILE A 176 -4.58 -4.60 2.41
N THR A 177 -4.18 -5.80 2.83
CA THR A 177 -2.85 -6.35 2.54
C THR A 177 -2.79 -6.79 1.09
N THR A 178 -1.81 -6.28 0.33
CA THR A 178 -1.60 -6.60 -1.08
C THR A 178 -0.18 -7.13 -1.33
N VAL A 179 0.10 -7.57 -2.56
CA VAL A 179 1.47 -7.92 -2.99
C VAL A 179 2.44 -6.72 -2.95
N ALA A 180 1.90 -5.50 -2.97
CA ALA A 180 2.65 -4.27 -2.83
C ALA A 180 2.76 -3.81 -1.37
N GLY A 181 2.30 -4.61 -0.39
CA GLY A 181 2.22 -4.25 1.02
C GLY A 181 0.83 -3.76 1.44
N ASP A 182 0.74 -3.17 2.63
CA ASP A 182 -0.53 -2.73 3.20
C ASP A 182 -0.98 -1.42 2.52
N VAL A 183 -2.19 -1.46 1.95
CA VAL A 183 -2.76 -0.34 1.20
C VAL A 183 -4.08 0.04 1.85
N ARG A 184 -4.22 1.33 2.15
CA ARG A 184 -5.49 1.89 2.57
C ARG A 184 -6.36 2.17 1.35
N ALA A 185 -7.55 1.59 1.33
CA ALA A 185 -8.61 1.86 0.38
C ALA A 185 -9.65 2.79 1.01
N GLU A 186 -10.06 3.83 0.30
CA GLU A 186 -11.10 4.77 0.72
C GLU A 186 -12.10 5.01 -0.41
N ILE A 187 -13.39 4.99 -0.11
CA ILE A 187 -14.47 5.18 -1.09
C ILE A 187 -15.00 6.61 -0.97
N LEU A 188 -14.87 7.38 -2.04
CA LEU A 188 -15.36 8.77 -2.14
C LEU A 188 -16.29 8.94 -3.33
N LEU A 189 -17.08 10.02 -3.36
CA LEU A 189 -17.87 10.36 -4.54
C LEU A 189 -16.92 10.68 -5.70
N SER A 190 -17.33 10.35 -6.93
CA SER A 190 -16.48 10.61 -8.10
C SER A 190 -16.18 12.10 -8.34
N THR A 191 -16.93 12.99 -7.70
CA THR A 191 -16.80 14.45 -7.75
C THR A 191 -15.93 15.02 -6.65
N ASP A 192 -15.55 14.22 -5.64
CA ASP A 192 -14.78 14.71 -4.51
C ASP A 192 -13.33 14.98 -4.90
N VAL A 193 -12.76 16.04 -4.32
CA VAL A 193 -11.35 16.38 -4.52
C VAL A 193 -10.50 15.58 -3.54
N VAL A 194 -9.56 14.82 -4.09
CA VAL A 194 -8.63 13.98 -3.31
C VAL A 194 -7.39 14.79 -2.97
N ALA A 195 -7.18 15.07 -1.69
CA ALA A 195 -5.94 15.68 -1.20
C ALA A 195 -5.09 14.63 -0.47
N ALA A 196 -4.13 14.04 -1.18
CA ALA A 196 -3.27 12.99 -0.66
C ALA A 196 -1.80 13.28 -0.95
N PRO A 197 -0.87 12.94 -0.03
CA PRO A 197 0.56 13.09 -0.29
C PRO A 197 1.05 12.12 -1.38
N ARG A 198 0.44 10.93 -1.46
CA ARG A 198 0.61 9.96 -2.54
C ARG A 198 -0.67 9.13 -2.65
N ALA A 199 -1.20 8.96 -3.86
CA ALA A 199 -2.42 8.18 -4.07
C ALA A 199 -2.58 7.66 -5.50
N GLY A 200 -3.18 6.48 -5.63
CA GLY A 200 -3.79 6.02 -6.87
C GLY A 200 -5.30 6.20 -6.81
N ILE A 201 -5.88 6.85 -7.81
CA ILE A 201 -7.31 7.17 -7.86
C ILE A 201 -7.97 6.30 -8.94
N GLY A 202 -8.88 5.43 -8.53
CA GLY A 202 -9.54 4.46 -9.40
C GLY A 202 -10.54 5.08 -10.36
N ILE A 203 -10.88 4.34 -11.41
CA ILE A 203 -11.95 4.69 -12.37
C ILE A 203 -13.28 4.81 -11.63
N ALA A 204 -14.09 5.81 -11.97
CA ALA A 204 -15.41 6.00 -11.36
C ALA A 204 -16.36 4.84 -11.70
N ALA A 205 -16.97 4.24 -10.67
CA ALA A 205 -17.84 3.07 -10.81
C ALA A 205 -19.08 3.18 -9.90
N ALA A 206 -20.13 2.45 -10.26
CA ALA A 206 -21.26 2.22 -9.36
C ALA A 206 -20.84 1.22 -8.25
N PRO A 207 -21.57 1.12 -7.12
CA PRO A 207 -21.20 0.22 -6.04
C PRO A 207 -20.97 -1.24 -6.47
N SER A 208 -21.75 -1.75 -7.44
CA SER A 208 -21.61 -3.11 -7.98
C SER A 208 -20.31 -3.36 -8.76
N ASP A 209 -19.61 -2.31 -9.18
CA ASP A 209 -18.39 -2.39 -10.01
C ASP A 209 -17.17 -1.79 -9.29
N LEU A 210 -17.27 -1.51 -7.98
CA LEU A 210 -16.20 -0.87 -7.22
C LEU A 210 -14.91 -1.68 -7.16
N VAL A 211 -14.96 -3.00 -7.31
CA VAL A 211 -13.78 -3.86 -7.47
C VAL A 211 -12.90 -3.39 -8.64
N ARG A 212 -13.49 -2.93 -9.77
CA ARG A 212 -12.71 -2.37 -10.90
C ARG A 212 -12.06 -1.05 -10.54
N SER A 213 -12.75 -0.22 -9.77
CA SER A 213 -12.20 1.03 -9.26
C SER A 213 -11.00 0.75 -8.35
N TRP A 214 -11.11 -0.24 -7.44
CA TRP A 214 -10.02 -0.69 -6.60
C TRP A 214 -8.81 -1.20 -7.38
N GLN A 215 -8.99 -2.12 -8.33
CA GLN A 215 -7.89 -2.67 -9.13
C GLN A 215 -7.14 -1.60 -9.94
N SER A 216 -7.90 -0.68 -10.55
CA SER A 216 -7.33 0.43 -11.30
C SER A 216 -6.63 1.46 -10.40
N ALA A 217 -7.18 1.73 -9.21
CA ALA A 217 -6.56 2.58 -8.20
C ALA A 217 -5.24 2.00 -7.70
N LEU A 218 -5.21 0.71 -7.34
CA LEU A 218 -4.00 0.02 -6.88
C LEU A 218 -2.90 0.02 -7.94
N THR A 219 -3.29 -0.16 -9.21
CA THR A 219 -2.36 -0.02 -10.35
C THR A 219 -1.82 1.40 -10.44
N ALA A 220 -2.68 2.41 -10.35
CA ALA A 220 -2.27 3.81 -10.37
C ALA A 220 -1.33 4.15 -9.20
N LEU A 221 -1.62 3.65 -7.99
CA LEU A 221 -0.77 3.84 -6.81
C LEU A 221 0.63 3.26 -7.03
N ARG A 222 0.72 2.04 -7.54
CA ARG A 222 2.01 1.38 -7.87
C ARG A 222 2.80 2.14 -8.93
N LEU A 223 2.12 2.87 -9.83
CA LEU A 223 2.75 3.67 -10.88
C LEU A 223 3.16 5.09 -10.44
N THR A 224 2.78 5.52 -9.24
CA THR A 224 3.17 6.85 -8.72
C THR A 224 4.70 7.01 -8.62
N SER A 225 5.16 8.25 -8.73
CA SER A 225 6.56 8.64 -8.58
C SER A 225 6.69 9.85 -7.67
N ASP A 226 7.90 10.31 -7.38
CA ASP A 226 8.08 11.56 -6.62
C ASP A 226 7.68 12.80 -7.43
N GLY A 227 7.80 12.73 -8.77
CA GLY A 227 7.34 13.79 -9.67
C GLY A 227 5.84 13.76 -9.94
N GLU A 228 5.22 12.60 -9.76
CA GLU A 228 3.79 12.38 -9.96
C GLU A 228 3.24 11.48 -8.84
N PRO A 229 3.04 12.05 -7.62
CA PRO A 229 2.68 11.28 -6.45
C PRO A 229 1.19 10.91 -6.41
N VAL A 230 0.35 11.61 -7.16
CA VAL A 230 -1.08 11.32 -7.28
C VAL A 230 -1.39 11.02 -8.73
N LEU A 231 -1.97 9.85 -9.00
CA LEU A 231 -2.25 9.40 -10.36
C LEU A 231 -3.71 8.96 -10.49
N HIS A 232 -4.40 9.51 -11.50
CA HIS A 232 -5.75 9.11 -11.86
C HIS A 232 -5.69 7.97 -12.87
N ALA A 233 -6.42 6.89 -12.58
CA ALA A 233 -6.49 5.73 -13.46
C ALA A 233 -7.12 6.07 -14.82
N ASP A 234 -7.97 7.11 -14.89
CA ASP A 234 -8.53 7.59 -16.16
C ASP A 234 -7.43 8.05 -17.13
N ASP A 235 -6.33 8.61 -16.62
CA ASP A 235 -5.23 9.15 -17.42
C ASP A 235 -4.26 8.06 -17.92
N LEU A 236 -4.35 6.84 -17.36
CA LEU A 236 -3.48 5.72 -17.74
C LEU A 236 -3.89 5.06 -19.05
N GLY A 237 -5.16 5.17 -19.44
CA GLY A 237 -5.69 4.58 -20.67
C GLY A 237 -5.27 3.12 -20.87
N SER A 238 -4.64 2.81 -22.01
CA SER A 238 -4.19 1.45 -22.36
C SER A 238 -3.14 0.86 -21.42
N LEU A 239 -2.44 1.67 -20.60
CA LEU A 239 -1.49 1.15 -19.62
C LEU A 239 -2.18 0.30 -18.55
N LEU A 240 -3.43 0.60 -18.20
CA LEU A 240 -4.21 -0.25 -17.28
C LEU A 240 -4.42 -1.66 -17.84
N LEU A 241 -4.74 -1.76 -19.14
CA LEU A 241 -4.92 -3.05 -19.81
C LEU A 241 -3.61 -3.83 -19.84
N LEU A 242 -2.50 -3.16 -20.14
CA LEU A 242 -1.17 -3.79 -20.14
C LEU A 242 -0.77 -4.26 -18.74
N ALA A 243 -1.03 -3.47 -17.69
CA ALA A 243 -0.74 -3.84 -16.31
C ALA A 243 -1.50 -5.10 -15.88
N ALA A 244 -2.76 -5.25 -16.32
CA ALA A 244 -3.60 -6.41 -16.02
C ALA A 244 -3.14 -7.70 -16.72
N ILE A 245 -2.43 -7.59 -17.85
CA ILE A 245 -2.01 -8.75 -18.65
C ILE A 245 -0.77 -9.44 -18.07
N THR A 246 -0.03 -8.81 -17.14
CA THR A 246 1.28 -9.30 -16.65
C THR A 246 1.20 -10.76 -16.15
N PRO A 247 1.63 -11.74 -16.97
CA PRO A 247 1.47 -13.15 -16.65
C PRO A 247 2.62 -13.66 -15.78
N ALA A 248 2.31 -14.61 -14.90
CA ALA A 248 3.31 -15.54 -14.43
C ALA A 248 3.88 -16.31 -15.64
N GLY A 249 5.18 -16.18 -15.89
CA GLY A 249 5.87 -16.86 -17.01
C GLY A 249 6.06 -16.04 -18.28
N ALA A 250 5.84 -14.71 -18.27
CA ALA A 250 6.29 -13.87 -19.36
C ALA A 250 7.82 -14.00 -19.56
N PRO A 251 8.32 -14.11 -20.81
CA PRO A 251 9.74 -14.11 -21.08
C PRO A 251 10.38 -12.83 -20.56
N GLU A 252 11.62 -12.94 -20.08
CA GLU A 252 12.37 -11.80 -19.53
C GLU A 252 12.36 -10.63 -20.52
N ASN A 253 11.89 -9.47 -20.05
CA ASN A 253 11.84 -8.27 -20.87
C ASN A 253 13.22 -7.59 -20.86
N CYS A 254 13.92 -7.60 -22.01
CA CYS A 254 15.26 -7.01 -22.12
C CYS A 254 15.31 -5.52 -21.74
N ASP A 255 14.24 -4.76 -22.01
CA ASP A 255 14.17 -3.34 -21.65
C ASP A 255 14.13 -3.19 -20.13
N LEU A 256 13.36 -4.04 -19.47
CA LEU A 256 13.23 -4.07 -18.01
C LEU A 256 14.51 -4.54 -17.33
N GLN A 257 15.18 -5.55 -17.88
CA GLN A 257 16.49 -6.01 -17.39
C GLN A 257 17.55 -4.92 -17.49
N SER A 258 17.66 -4.28 -18.65
CA SER A 258 18.65 -3.21 -18.90
C SER A 258 18.37 -2.01 -18.01
N LEU A 259 17.10 -1.63 -17.89
CA LEU A 259 16.66 -0.57 -16.97
C LEU A 259 16.99 -0.93 -15.50
N GLY A 260 16.74 -2.17 -15.08
CA GLY A 260 17.06 -2.65 -13.76
C GLY A 260 18.56 -2.59 -13.44
N VAL A 261 19.44 -2.90 -14.41
CA VAL A 261 20.90 -2.71 -14.26
C VAL A 261 21.24 -1.23 -14.08
N VAL A 262 20.72 -0.35 -14.94
CA VAL A 262 20.97 1.10 -14.87
C VAL A 262 20.55 1.68 -13.52
N ILE A 263 19.38 1.30 -13.01
CA ILE A 263 18.88 1.80 -11.71
C ILE A 263 19.72 1.25 -10.55
N ARG A 264 20.14 -0.02 -10.58
CA ARG A 264 21.01 -0.59 -9.54
C ARG A 264 22.39 0.08 -9.50
N GLU A 265 22.98 0.37 -10.66
CA GLU A 265 24.26 1.08 -10.75
C GLU A 265 24.15 2.54 -10.32
N THR A 266 23.01 3.19 -10.57
CA THR A 266 22.82 4.62 -10.26
C THR A 266 21.39 4.89 -9.78
N PRO A 267 21.06 4.61 -8.50
CA PRO A 267 19.67 4.72 -8.01
C PRO A 267 19.06 6.12 -8.17
N ARG A 268 19.88 7.17 -8.10
CA ARG A 268 19.45 8.58 -8.26
C ARG A 268 19.10 8.98 -9.69
N ILE A 269 19.18 8.06 -10.66
CA ILE A 269 18.88 8.34 -12.07
C ILE A 269 17.38 8.34 -12.38
N LEU A 270 16.55 7.76 -11.52
CA LEU A 270 15.11 7.61 -11.74
C LEU A 270 14.39 8.92 -12.13
N PRO A 271 14.56 10.05 -11.40
CA PRO A 271 13.94 11.31 -11.80
C PRO A 271 14.35 11.77 -13.20
N MET A 272 15.59 11.53 -13.61
CA MET A 272 16.06 11.87 -14.95
C MET A 272 15.41 10.99 -16.02
N LEU A 273 15.26 9.69 -15.77
CA LEU A 273 14.57 8.79 -16.68
C LEU A 273 13.10 9.16 -16.83
N ASP A 274 12.42 9.50 -15.73
CA ASP A 274 11.05 10.01 -15.75
C ASP A 274 10.92 11.27 -16.58
N THR A 275 11.79 12.26 -16.35
CA THR A 275 11.75 13.50 -17.12
C THR A 275 12.02 13.25 -18.60
N LEU A 276 12.96 12.35 -18.96
CA LEU A 276 13.22 12.00 -20.36
C LEU A 276 12.03 11.29 -21.01
N ALA A 277 11.34 10.41 -20.28
CA ALA A 277 10.17 9.68 -20.74
C ALA A 277 8.96 10.61 -20.95
N ALA A 278 8.75 11.56 -20.03
CA ALA A 278 7.62 12.49 -20.07
C ALA A 278 7.83 13.69 -21.01
N SER A 279 9.08 14.06 -21.30
CA SER A 279 9.38 15.26 -22.10
C SER A 279 9.16 15.04 -23.59
N GLU A 280 8.59 16.04 -24.27
CA GLU A 280 8.40 16.04 -25.73
C GLU A 280 9.71 16.12 -26.52
N SER A 281 10.77 16.63 -25.91
CA SER A 281 12.12 16.76 -26.48
C SER A 281 13.20 16.78 -25.41
N LEU A 282 14.46 16.52 -25.81
CA LEU A 282 15.62 16.65 -24.92
C LEU A 282 15.81 18.07 -24.38
N ARG A 283 15.36 19.10 -25.12
CA ARG A 283 15.43 20.49 -24.67
C ARG A 283 14.42 20.77 -23.56
N ALA A 284 13.19 20.24 -23.70
CA ALA A 284 12.20 20.31 -22.63
C ALA A 284 12.68 19.57 -21.37
N ALA A 285 13.27 18.38 -21.55
CA ALA A 285 13.85 17.62 -20.45
C ALA A 285 14.98 18.38 -19.74
N ALA A 286 15.87 19.02 -20.49
CA ALA A 286 16.96 19.83 -19.94
C ALA A 286 16.46 21.00 -19.10
N ASN A 287 15.43 21.72 -19.59
CA ASN A 287 14.81 22.80 -18.84
C ASN A 287 14.16 22.30 -17.54
N SER A 288 13.44 21.18 -17.58
CA SER A 288 12.78 20.60 -16.40
C SER A 288 13.78 20.09 -15.36
N LEU A 289 14.92 19.55 -15.79
CA LEU A 289 15.98 19.07 -14.90
C LEU A 289 16.93 20.18 -14.42
N GLY A 290 16.83 21.39 -14.96
CA GLY A 290 17.75 22.50 -14.67
C GLY A 290 19.16 22.28 -15.24
N PHE A 291 19.32 21.49 -16.31
CA PHE A 291 20.60 21.23 -16.96
C PHE A 291 20.75 21.97 -18.29
N HIS A 292 22.00 22.16 -18.73
CA HIS A 292 22.26 22.56 -20.10
C HIS A 292 21.89 21.43 -21.08
N HIS A 293 21.35 21.81 -22.24
CA HIS A 293 20.89 20.85 -23.26
C HIS A 293 21.99 19.87 -23.71
N SER A 294 23.24 20.35 -23.86
CA SER A 294 24.39 19.51 -24.22
C SER A 294 24.68 18.41 -23.17
N THR A 295 24.50 18.73 -21.88
CA THR A 295 24.65 17.76 -20.79
C THR A 295 23.59 16.67 -20.85
N VAL A 296 22.32 17.05 -21.07
CA VAL A 296 21.23 16.07 -21.21
C VAL A 296 21.37 15.23 -22.46
N GLN A 297 21.83 15.82 -23.57
CA GLN A 297 22.10 15.09 -24.80
C GLN A 297 23.18 14.02 -24.62
N THR A 298 24.30 14.38 -23.99
CA THR A 298 25.42 13.45 -23.71
C THR A 298 24.94 12.29 -22.82
N ARG A 299 24.23 12.62 -21.73
CA ARG A 299 23.67 11.59 -20.83
C ARG A 299 22.62 10.71 -21.49
N ALA A 300 21.78 11.27 -22.36
CA ALA A 300 20.79 10.50 -23.11
C ALA A 300 21.46 9.52 -24.10
N GLU A 301 22.59 9.90 -24.68
CA GLU A 301 23.39 9.02 -25.55
C GLU A 301 24.04 7.87 -24.75
N GLU A 302 24.66 8.17 -23.60
CA GLU A 302 25.19 7.15 -22.69
C GLU A 302 24.10 6.18 -22.22
N LEU A 303 22.94 6.72 -21.80
CA LEU A 303 21.78 5.92 -21.41
C LEU A 303 21.27 5.04 -22.54
N SER A 304 21.26 5.54 -23.77
CA SER A 304 20.83 4.75 -24.93
C SER A 304 21.73 3.54 -25.16
N GLY A 305 23.04 3.70 -24.96
CA GLY A 305 24.01 2.61 -25.01
C GLY A 305 23.77 1.57 -23.92
N LYS A 306 23.47 2.00 -22.68
CA LYS A 306 23.19 1.09 -21.56
C LYS A 306 21.84 0.37 -21.67
N LEU A 307 20.80 1.06 -22.16
CA LEU A 307 19.44 0.53 -22.27
C LEU A 307 19.25 -0.37 -23.51
N GLY A 308 20.15 -0.28 -24.50
CA GLY A 308 20.02 -1.00 -25.76
C GLY A 308 18.97 -0.41 -26.72
N PHE A 309 18.47 0.79 -26.43
CA PHE A 309 17.55 1.53 -27.31
C PHE A 309 17.71 3.04 -27.17
N ASP A 310 17.44 3.78 -28.25
CA ASP A 310 17.71 5.21 -28.32
C ASP A 310 16.60 6.07 -27.68
N VAL A 311 16.81 6.52 -26.44
CA VAL A 311 15.87 7.36 -25.66
C VAL A 311 15.72 8.78 -26.21
N ARG A 312 16.47 9.16 -27.25
CA ARG A 312 16.34 10.45 -27.94
C ARG A 312 15.23 10.41 -29.00
N THR A 313 14.87 9.21 -29.45
CA THR A 313 13.79 9.00 -30.44
C THR A 313 12.43 8.92 -29.77
N SER A 314 11.35 9.26 -30.49
CA SER A 314 9.98 9.10 -29.96
C SER A 314 9.67 7.64 -29.59
N ARG A 315 10.10 6.68 -30.42
CA ARG A 315 9.93 5.25 -30.13
C ARG A 315 10.69 4.81 -28.88
N GLY A 316 11.92 5.26 -28.69
CA GLY A 316 12.71 4.93 -27.51
C GLY A 316 12.17 5.57 -26.23
N ARG A 317 11.64 6.80 -26.30
CA ARG A 317 10.93 7.40 -25.16
C ARG A 317 9.70 6.60 -24.77
N THR A 318 8.88 6.16 -25.73
CA THR A 318 7.73 5.27 -25.44
C THR A 318 8.17 3.96 -24.79
N ARG A 319 9.25 3.33 -25.29
CA ARG A 319 9.83 2.13 -24.66
C ARG A 319 10.29 2.40 -23.24
N LEU A 320 10.95 3.53 -23.01
CA LEU A 320 11.37 3.96 -21.67
C LEU A 320 10.15 4.15 -20.73
N SER A 321 9.10 4.82 -21.18
CA SER A 321 7.87 5.02 -20.40
C SER A 321 7.24 3.69 -19.98
N VAL A 322 7.13 2.73 -20.91
CA VAL A 322 6.58 1.40 -20.62
C VAL A 322 7.50 0.61 -19.70
N ALA A 323 8.81 0.64 -19.92
CA ALA A 323 9.78 -0.04 -19.06
C ALA A 323 9.77 0.50 -17.62
N LEU A 324 9.67 1.82 -17.44
CA LEU A 324 9.53 2.46 -16.12
C LEU A 324 8.21 2.06 -15.44
N ALA A 325 7.11 2.01 -16.19
CA ALA A 325 5.83 1.55 -15.65
C ALA A 325 5.90 0.10 -15.18
N LEU A 326 6.47 -0.81 -15.98
CA LEU A 326 6.67 -2.21 -15.60
C LEU A 326 7.60 -2.35 -14.39
N TYR A 327 8.72 -1.62 -14.37
CA TYR A 327 9.64 -1.57 -13.23
C TYR A 327 8.92 -1.19 -11.95
N ARG A 328 8.12 -0.12 -11.99
CA ARG A 328 7.32 0.32 -10.84
C ARG A 328 6.31 -0.72 -10.39
N LEU A 329 5.60 -1.35 -11.32
CA LEU A 329 4.68 -2.43 -10.97
C LEU A 329 5.44 -3.56 -10.24
N GLU A 330 6.61 -3.97 -10.69
CA GLU A 330 7.39 -5.02 -10.03
C GLU A 330 7.94 -4.61 -8.66
N THR A 331 8.44 -3.37 -8.53
CA THR A 331 9.23 -2.96 -7.36
C THR A 331 8.48 -2.12 -6.33
N ALA A 332 7.33 -1.53 -6.66
CA ALA A 332 6.60 -0.68 -5.73
C ALA A 332 6.15 -1.49 -4.50
N ARG A 333 6.61 -1.06 -3.32
CA ARG A 333 6.23 -1.61 -2.01
C ARG A 333 5.85 -0.44 -1.10
N PHE A 334 4.80 -0.64 -0.32
CA PHE A 334 4.21 0.31 0.60
C PHE A 334 4.16 -0.36 1.98
N ASP A 335 4.71 0.32 2.99
CA ASP A 335 4.67 -0.11 4.38
C ASP A 335 3.52 0.55 5.14
#